data_AF-Q472M8-F1
#
_entry.id   AF-Q472M8-F1
#
_cell.length_a   1.000
_cell.length_b   1.000
_cell.length_c   1.000
_cell.angle_alpha   90.00
_cell.angle_beta   90.00
_cell.angle_gamma   90.00
#
_symmetry.space_group_name_H-M   'P 1'
#
loop_
_entity.id
_entity.type
_entity.pdbx_description
1 polymer ?
#
loop_
_entity_poly.entity_id
_entity_poly.type
_entity_poly.pdbx_seq_one_letter_code
_entity_poly.pdbx_strand_id
1 'polypeptide(L)'
;MERRSYPIWFRLYQSLKRSRRMPHSSLNITLKGDDARVLGIYTVHPYSTHKGTAMPLYQSDSILLEAHYFGDDAEYMRLSCAHVSVGNGAIVVQGIEPRQLQGLRWTPDFLSFDVSGNHHRYPVGRPAFIGPDRAQFALL
;
A
#
# COMPACT_ATOMS: atom_id res chain seq x y z
N MET A 1 7.18 27.97 11.85
CA MET A 1 7.74 26.84 12.64
C MET A 1 6.77 25.68 12.50
N GLU A 2 6.92 24.86 11.47
CA GLU A 2 5.93 23.88 11.06
C GLU A 2 6.04 22.62 11.93
N ARG A 3 5.02 22.37 12.77
CA ARG A 3 4.95 21.15 13.59
C ARG A 3 4.67 19.98 12.65
N ARG A 4 5.72 19.24 12.26
CA ARG A 4 5.58 17.96 11.56
C ARG A 4 4.79 17.00 12.44
N SER A 5 3.50 16.83 12.14
CA SER A 5 2.65 15.80 12.74
C SER A 5 3.09 14.44 12.21
N TYR A 6 3.95 13.77 12.97
CA TYR A 6 4.30 12.39 12.67
C TYR A 6 3.11 11.46 12.97
N PRO A 7 2.85 10.47 12.10
CA PRO A 7 1.79 9.49 12.33
C PRO A 7 2.04 8.71 13.62
N ILE A 8 0.97 8.24 14.27
CA ILE A 8 0.98 7.59 15.59
C ILE A 8 1.99 6.43 15.65
N TRP A 9 2.08 5.63 14.57
CA TRP A 9 3.01 4.51 14.49
C TRP A 9 4.48 4.95 14.62
N PHE A 10 4.85 6.14 14.12
CA PHE A 10 6.22 6.66 14.19
C PHE A 10 6.60 7.03 15.62
N ARG A 11 5.65 7.60 16.40
CA ARG A 11 5.86 7.88 17.82
C ARG A 11 6.00 6.59 18.62
N LEU A 12 5.22 5.56 18.29
CA LEU A 12 5.29 4.26 18.95
C LEU A 12 6.61 3.54 18.63
N TYR A 13 7.05 3.57 17.37
CA TYR A 13 8.35 3.02 16.95
C TYR A 13 9.52 3.68 17.69
N GLN A 14 9.53 5.01 17.78
CA GLN A 14 10.56 5.74 18.51
C GLN A 14 10.55 5.41 20.02
N SER A 15 9.36 5.23 20.61
CA SER A 15 9.21 4.80 22.00
C SER A 15 9.79 3.39 22.23
N LEU A 16 9.41 2.42 21.39
CA LEU A 16 9.88 1.03 21.47
C LEU A 16 11.39 0.91 21.25
N LYS A 17 11.93 1.66 20.28
CA LYS A 17 13.38 1.75 20.02
C LYS A 17 14.14 2.30 21.23
N ARG A 18 13.60 3.33 21.89
CA ARG A 18 14.21 3.94 23.08
C ARG A 18 14.20 3.00 24.28
N SER A 19 13.21 2.11 24.38
CA SER A 19 13.09 1.11 25.45
C SER A 19 13.86 -0.20 25.21
N ARG A 20 14.61 -0.34 24.10
CA ARG A 20 15.27 -1.61 23.68
C ARG A 20 14.34 -2.83 23.64
N ARG A 21 13.02 -2.61 23.54
CA ARG A 21 12.00 -3.66 23.36
C ARG A 21 11.56 -3.71 21.91
N MET A 22 12.53 -3.82 21.00
CA MET A 22 12.19 -4.13 19.62
C MET A 22 11.71 -5.58 19.58
N PRO A 23 10.48 -5.84 19.09
CA PRO A 23 10.05 -7.21 18.88
C PRO A 23 10.98 -7.86 17.83
N HIS A 24 11.32 -9.14 17.97
CA HIS A 24 12.09 -9.87 16.95
C HIS A 24 11.21 -10.32 15.76
N SER A 25 9.90 -10.10 15.86
CA SER A 25 8.87 -10.42 14.87
C SER A 25 8.00 -9.20 14.55
N SER A 26 7.25 -9.26 13.45
CA SER A 26 6.29 -8.23 13.09
C SER A 26 5.24 -8.03 14.19
N LEU A 27 5.00 -6.77 14.56
CA LEU A 27 3.99 -6.40 15.55
C LEU A 27 2.80 -5.73 14.90
N ASN A 28 1.62 -6.33 15.01
CA ASN A 28 0.37 -5.73 14.58
C ASN A 28 -0.11 -4.74 15.65
N ILE A 29 -0.18 -3.46 15.29
CA ILE A 29 -0.73 -2.40 16.13
C ILE A 29 -2.13 -2.09 15.62
N THR A 30 -3.13 -2.34 16.45
CA THR A 30 -4.50 -1.94 16.17
C THR A 30 -4.70 -0.52 16.69
N LEU A 31 -4.94 0.45 15.80
CA LEU A 31 -5.42 1.76 16.21
C LEU A 31 -6.91 1.68 16.49
N LYS A 32 -7.31 2.00 17.72
CA LYS A 32 -8.71 2.19 18.09
C LYS A 32 -8.99 3.68 18.25
N GLY A 33 -10.11 4.13 17.70
CA GLY A 33 -10.66 5.46 18.01
C GLY A 33 -11.22 5.50 19.42
N ASP A 34 -11.59 6.70 19.89
CA ASP A 34 -12.14 6.90 21.23
C ASP A 34 -13.42 6.07 21.48
N ASP A 35 -14.18 5.75 20.42
CA ASP A 35 -15.36 4.87 20.45
C ASP A 35 -15.03 3.36 20.37
N ALA A 36 -13.78 2.97 20.66
CA ALA A 36 -13.25 1.60 20.59
C ALA A 36 -13.32 0.91 19.20
N ARG A 37 -13.78 1.60 18.16
CA ARG A 37 -13.76 1.12 16.77
C ARG A 37 -12.33 1.03 16.25
N VAL A 38 -12.00 -0.07 15.57
CA VAL A 38 -10.69 -0.23 14.91
C VAL A 38 -10.63 0.71 13.71
N LEU A 39 -9.72 1.68 13.77
CA LEU A 39 -9.46 2.65 12.70
C LEU A 39 -8.43 2.13 11.69
N GLY A 40 -7.62 1.15 12.08
CA GLY A 40 -6.66 0.52 11.19
C GLY A 40 -5.72 -0.43 11.93
N ILE A 41 -5.13 -1.37 11.19
CA ILE A 41 -4.10 -2.28 11.71
C ILE A 41 -2.80 -1.96 10.98
N TYR A 42 -1.75 -1.65 11.74
CA TYR A 42 -0.42 -1.32 11.23
C TYR A 42 0.55 -2.42 11.62
N THR A 43 1.24 -3.00 10.64
CA THR A 43 2.27 -4.01 10.90
C THR A 43 3.64 -3.34 11.00
N VAL A 44 4.27 -3.39 12.17
CA VAL A 44 5.63 -2.90 12.37
C VAL A 44 6.61 -4.05 12.17
N HIS A 45 7.40 -3.99 11.10
CA HIS A 45 8.44 -4.99 10.82
C HIS A 45 9.76 -4.60 11.51
N PRO A 46 10.39 -5.51 12.28
CA PRO A 46 11.52 -5.19 13.15
C PRO A 46 12.85 -4.99 12.45
N TYR A 47 12.97 -5.39 11.17
CA TYR A 47 14.20 -5.26 10.39
C TYR A 47 14.23 -4.05 9.44
N SER A 48 13.30 -3.09 9.58
CA SER A 48 13.45 -1.81 8.87
C SER A 48 14.46 -0.94 9.62
N THR A 49 15.75 -1.24 9.42
CA THR A 49 16.90 -0.47 9.94
C THR A 49 17.35 0.65 9.02
N HIS A 50 16.70 0.83 7.86
CA HIS A 50 16.82 2.09 7.14
C HIS A 50 15.94 3.15 7.81
N LYS A 51 16.36 4.42 7.78
CA LYS A 51 15.50 5.59 8.04
C LYS A 51 14.39 5.71 6.98
N GLY A 52 13.67 4.62 6.71
CA GLY A 52 12.68 4.46 5.66
C GLY A 52 11.29 4.43 6.30
N THR A 53 10.55 5.50 6.04
CA THR A 53 9.09 5.62 6.04
C THR A 53 8.38 4.26 6.07
N ALA A 54 7.60 3.93 7.11
CA ALA A 54 6.66 2.81 6.97
C ALA A 54 5.73 3.14 5.81
N MET A 55 5.65 2.21 4.87
CA MET A 55 4.68 2.27 3.80
C MET A 55 3.32 1.96 4.40
N PRO A 56 2.31 2.83 4.20
CA PRO A 56 0.92 2.47 4.43
C PRO A 56 0.60 1.13 3.77
N LEU A 57 0.09 0.20 4.57
CA LEU A 57 -0.45 -1.08 4.13
C LEU A 57 -1.97 -0.99 4.24
N TYR A 58 -2.63 -1.17 3.12
CA TYR A 58 -4.08 -1.13 2.98
C TYR A 58 -4.62 -2.55 2.77
N GLN A 59 -5.73 -2.87 3.45
CA GLN A 59 -6.56 -4.02 3.11
C GLN A 59 -7.60 -3.59 2.10
N SER A 60 -7.56 -4.17 0.91
CA SER A 60 -8.54 -3.92 -0.16
C SER A 60 -8.76 -5.23 -0.91
N ASP A 61 -10.01 -5.52 -1.25
CA ASP A 61 -10.39 -6.76 -1.92
C ASP A 61 -10.02 -6.74 -3.41
N SER A 62 -9.75 -5.56 -3.96
CA SER A 62 -9.42 -5.40 -5.37
C SER A 62 -8.76 -4.06 -5.69
N ILE A 63 -7.93 -4.07 -6.72
CA ILE A 63 -7.46 -2.86 -7.42
C ILE A 63 -8.15 -2.72 -8.76
N LEU A 64 -8.21 -1.48 -9.27
CA LEU A 64 -8.60 -1.15 -10.63
C LEU A 64 -7.40 -0.55 -11.36
N LEU A 65 -7.04 -1.13 -12.49
CA LEU A 65 -6.08 -0.57 -13.43
C LEU A 65 -6.84 0.19 -14.50
N GLU A 66 -6.35 1.37 -14.86
CA GLU A 66 -7.01 2.29 -15.80
C GLU A 66 -5.97 2.77 -16.82
N ALA A 67 -6.33 2.76 -18.11
CA ALA A 67 -5.61 3.45 -19.17
C ALA A 67 -6.58 4.40 -19.88
N HIS A 68 -6.19 5.66 -20.04
CA HIS A 68 -6.99 6.70 -20.69
C HIS A 68 -6.31 7.10 -22.00
N TYR A 69 -7.04 6.96 -23.10
CA TYR A 69 -6.57 7.33 -24.43
C TYR A 69 -7.08 8.73 -24.79
N PHE A 70 -6.66 9.24 -25.95
CA PHE A 70 -7.17 10.52 -26.45
C PHE A 70 -8.68 10.47 -26.66
N GLY A 71 -9.39 11.49 -26.17
CA GLY A 71 -10.85 11.53 -26.16
C GLY A 71 -11.42 10.95 -24.87
N ASP A 72 -12.52 10.21 -24.98
CA ASP A 72 -13.22 9.57 -23.86
C ASP A 72 -12.98 8.04 -23.79
N ASP A 73 -12.05 7.53 -24.61
CA ASP A 73 -11.72 6.10 -24.64
C ASP A 73 -10.85 5.72 -23.44
N ALA A 74 -11.24 4.66 -22.72
CA ALA A 74 -10.49 4.14 -21.60
C ALA A 74 -10.59 2.60 -21.51
N GLU A 75 -9.51 1.98 -21.07
CA GLU A 75 -9.45 0.56 -20.73
C GLU A 75 -9.36 0.38 -19.21
N TYR A 76 -10.14 -0.57 -18.69
CA TYR A 76 -10.22 -0.86 -17.27
C TYR A 76 -10.02 -2.34 -17.00
N MET A 77 -9.21 -2.68 -16.01
CA MET A 77 -9.07 -4.06 -15.53
C MET A 77 -9.10 -4.10 -14.01
N ARG A 78 -10.09 -4.82 -13.46
CA ARG A 78 -10.20 -5.06 -12.03
C ARG A 78 -9.49 -6.37 -11.66
N LEU A 79 -8.65 -6.33 -10.64
CA LEU A 79 -7.94 -7.49 -10.13
C LEU A 79 -8.27 -7.66 -8.65
N SER A 80 -8.59 -8.88 -8.24
CA SER A 80 -8.64 -9.22 -6.82
C SER A 80 -7.26 -9.09 -6.19
N CYS A 81 -7.21 -8.61 -4.95
CA CYS A 81 -5.99 -8.56 -4.16
C CYS A 81 -6.30 -8.77 -2.68
N ALA A 82 -5.27 -9.06 -1.89
CA ALA A 82 -5.37 -9.12 -0.43
C ALA A 82 -4.91 -7.80 0.20
N HIS A 83 -3.83 -7.21 -0.32
CA HIS A 83 -3.19 -6.04 0.27
C HIS A 83 -2.57 -5.12 -0.77
N VAL A 84 -2.56 -3.83 -0.46
CA VAL A 84 -1.86 -2.80 -1.23
C VAL A 84 -0.93 -2.03 -0.30
N SER A 85 0.36 -1.98 -0.63
CA SER A 85 1.34 -1.14 0.05
C SER A 85 1.74 0.02 -0.85
N VAL A 86 1.73 1.25 -0.33
CA VAL A 86 2.12 2.44 -1.11
C VAL A 86 3.34 3.09 -0.44
N GLY A 87 4.45 3.25 -1.17
CA GLY A 87 5.62 3.97 -0.64
C GLY A 87 6.92 3.67 -1.38
N ASN A 88 8.00 4.39 -1.02
CA ASN A 88 9.31 4.36 -1.70
C ASN A 88 9.22 4.41 -3.24
N GLY A 89 8.34 5.26 -3.78
CA GLY A 89 8.19 5.43 -5.22
C GLY A 89 7.50 4.25 -5.93
N ALA A 90 6.82 3.38 -5.21
CA ALA A 90 6.08 2.26 -5.80
C ALA A 90 4.80 1.91 -5.05
N ILE A 91 3.93 1.18 -5.74
CA ILE A 91 2.80 0.45 -5.17
C ILE A 91 3.10 -1.03 -5.29
N VAL A 92 3.02 -1.76 -4.19
CA VAL A 92 3.12 -3.22 -4.17
C VAL A 92 1.75 -3.80 -3.87
N VAL A 93 1.26 -4.65 -4.74
CA VAL A 93 -0.03 -5.33 -4.61
C VAL A 93 0.24 -6.81 -4.38
N GLN A 94 -0.40 -7.38 -3.35
CA GLN A 94 -0.25 -8.78 -2.94
C GLN A 94 -1.57 -9.52 -3.09
N GLY A 95 -1.50 -10.83 -3.33
CA GLY A 95 -2.68 -11.68 -3.53
C GLY A 95 -3.33 -11.49 -4.90
N ILE A 96 -2.56 -11.08 -5.92
CA ILE A 96 -3.05 -11.01 -7.30
C ILE A 96 -2.84 -12.35 -8.01
N GLU A 97 -3.72 -12.69 -8.95
CA GLU A 97 -3.51 -13.82 -9.88
C GLU A 97 -2.60 -13.36 -11.04
N PRO A 98 -1.34 -13.82 -11.12
CA PRO A 98 -0.38 -13.28 -12.09
C PRO A 98 -0.82 -13.46 -13.54
N ARG A 99 -1.58 -14.52 -13.85
CA ARG A 99 -2.08 -14.80 -15.20
C ARG A 99 -2.93 -13.66 -15.76
N GLN A 100 -3.73 -13.00 -14.92
CA GLN A 100 -4.56 -11.87 -15.34
C GLN A 100 -3.66 -10.68 -15.74
N LEU A 101 -2.64 -10.39 -14.93
CA LEU A 101 -1.72 -9.28 -15.19
C LEU A 101 -0.73 -9.59 -16.33
N GLN A 102 -0.37 -10.86 -16.54
CA GLN A 102 0.44 -11.30 -17.69
C GLN A 102 -0.33 -11.16 -19.02
N GLY A 103 -1.66 -11.25 -18.98
CA GLY A 103 -2.53 -11.01 -20.14
C GLY A 103 -2.71 -9.54 -20.49
N LEU A 104 -2.18 -8.61 -19.68
CA LEU A 104 -2.35 -7.18 -19.86
C LEU A 104 -1.59 -6.69 -21.11
N ARG A 105 -2.33 -6.17 -22.10
CA ARG A 105 -1.79 -5.72 -23.40
C ARG A 105 -1.46 -4.23 -23.47
N TRP A 106 -1.83 -3.48 -22.46
CA TRP A 106 -1.64 -2.03 -22.35
C TRP A 106 -0.88 -1.67 -21.08
N THR A 107 -0.39 -0.43 -20.99
CA THR A 107 0.25 0.08 -19.78
C THR A 107 -0.78 0.89 -19.00
N PRO A 108 -1.01 0.59 -17.71
CA PRO A 108 -1.92 1.40 -16.90
C PRO A 108 -1.33 2.80 -16.69
N ASP A 109 -2.18 3.81 -16.80
CA ASP A 109 -1.87 5.18 -16.40
C ASP A 109 -2.15 5.37 -14.90
N PHE A 110 -3.20 4.71 -14.40
CA PHE A 110 -3.61 4.80 -13.00
C PHE A 110 -3.88 3.42 -12.38
N LEU A 111 -3.62 3.34 -11.08
CA LEU A 111 -4.05 2.27 -10.20
C LEU A 111 -4.91 2.89 -9.10
N SER A 112 -6.14 2.41 -8.95
CA SER A 112 -7.05 2.83 -7.90
C SER A 112 -7.58 1.68 -7.06
N PHE A 113 -7.98 1.99 -5.83
CA PHE A 113 -8.57 1.05 -4.88
C PHE A 113 -9.35 1.78 -3.79
N ASP A 114 -10.33 1.10 -3.20
CA ASP A 114 -11.16 1.65 -2.13
C ASP A 114 -10.79 1.01 -0.79
N VAL A 115 -10.69 1.84 0.26
CA VAL A 115 -10.43 1.41 1.65
C VAL A 115 -11.27 2.25 2.59
N SER A 116 -12.14 1.61 3.36
CA SER A 116 -12.96 2.26 4.39
C SER A 116 -13.73 3.49 3.87
N GLY A 117 -14.22 3.43 2.61
CA GLY A 117 -14.94 4.52 1.95
C GLY A 117 -14.06 5.61 1.33
N ASN A 118 -12.74 5.51 1.42
CA ASN A 118 -11.81 6.41 0.74
C ASN A 118 -11.33 5.79 -0.57
N HIS A 119 -11.47 6.55 -1.65
CA HIS A 119 -10.95 6.20 -2.96
C HIS A 119 -9.51 6.68 -3.11
N HIS A 120 -8.60 5.75 -3.30
CA HIS A 120 -7.19 6.03 -3.57
C HIS A 120 -6.93 5.83 -5.06
N ARG A 121 -6.26 6.79 -5.71
CA ARG A 121 -5.89 6.70 -7.13
C ARG A 121 -4.50 7.29 -7.32
N TYR A 122 -3.62 6.53 -7.96
CA TYR A 122 -2.22 6.90 -8.14
C TYR A 122 -1.81 6.73 -9.61
N PRO A 123 -1.03 7.68 -10.17
CA PRO A 123 -0.40 7.48 -11.45
C PRO A 123 0.68 6.40 -11.33
N VAL A 124 0.70 5.46 -12.27
CA VAL A 124 1.60 4.30 -12.21
C VAL A 124 2.24 3.99 -13.56
N GLY A 125 3.37 3.29 -13.50
CA GLY A 125 4.00 2.67 -14.66
C GLY A 125 3.62 1.21 -14.83
N ARG A 126 4.30 0.55 -15.79
CA ARG A 126 4.09 -0.86 -16.10
C ARG A 126 4.34 -1.76 -14.87
N PRO A 127 3.47 -2.77 -14.63
CA PRO A 127 3.71 -3.73 -13.57
C PRO A 127 4.98 -4.54 -13.79
N ALA A 128 5.69 -4.81 -12.69
CA ALA A 128 6.76 -5.80 -12.59
C ALA A 128 6.36 -6.88 -11.58
N PHE A 129 6.54 -8.15 -11.94
CA PHE A 129 6.32 -9.26 -11.00
C PHE A 129 7.52 -9.39 -10.07
N ILE A 130 7.26 -9.35 -8.76
CA ILE A 130 8.29 -9.45 -7.72
C ILE A 130 8.12 -10.69 -6.83
N GLY A 131 7.22 -11.60 -7.22
CA GLY A 131 6.89 -12.82 -6.50
C GLY A 131 5.74 -13.58 -7.17
N PRO A 132 5.33 -14.73 -6.60
CA PRO A 132 4.30 -15.59 -7.17
C PRO A 132 2.88 -15.02 -7.11
N ASP A 133 2.62 -14.07 -6.21
CA ASP A 133 1.31 -13.44 -5.99
C ASP A 133 1.44 -11.91 -5.85
N ARG A 134 2.54 -11.34 -6.34
CA ARG A 134 2.91 -9.94 -6.10
C ARG A 134 3.30 -9.21 -7.38
N ALA A 135 2.71 -8.03 -7.57
CA ALA A 135 3.16 -7.07 -8.55
C ALA A 135 3.59 -5.76 -7.88
N GLN A 136 4.60 -5.14 -8.47
CA GLN A 136 5.05 -3.81 -8.15
C GLN A 136 4.76 -2.89 -9.34
N PHE A 137 4.23 -1.71 -9.04
CA PHE A 137 3.99 -0.63 -9.98
C PHE A 137 4.83 0.56 -9.56
N ALA A 138 5.62 1.13 -10.46
CA ALA A 138 6.33 2.37 -10.18
C ALA A 138 5.33 3.53 -10.04
N LEU A 139 5.51 4.41 -9.06
CA LEU A 139 4.75 5.67 -8.97
C LEU A 139 5.38 6.70 -9.92
N LEU A 140 4.54 7.46 -10.61
CA LEU A 140 4.93 8.52 -11.56
C LEU A 140 4.69 9.92 -10.99
#